data_AF-A0A1J0LMX7-F1
#
_entry.id   AF-A0A1J0LMX7-F1
#
_cell.length_a   1.000
_cell.length_b   1.000
_cell.length_c   1.000
_cell.angle_alpha   90.00
_cell.angle_beta   90.00
_cell.angle_gamma   90.00
#
_symmetry.space_group_name_H-M   'P 1'
#
loop_
_entity.id
_entity.type
_entity.pdbx_description
1 polymer ?
#
loop_
_entity_poly.entity_id
_entity_poly.type
_entity_poly.pdbx_seq_one_letter_code
_entity_poly.pdbx_strand_id
1 'polypeptide(L)'
;MEEFIHYIKTYCHLTDEIIEDLKKASKIDHYKKNTTIIPKGIFCKQLYFLVKGTVRSYFYYKDKEITHWIYTHHHFFTAWHSYIFNQSTEELYETTEDSILVSISYEKWEVLYKKHPILERSMRMISQQDLAMLDHFYKGYYFLSAKEKYDLLLHYYPDITQRANLGHIASMLGVSQETLSRIRGKK
;
A
#
# COMPACT_ATOMS: atom_id res chain seq x y z
N MET A 1 2.73 -7.24 -15.09
CA MET A 1 1.98 -8.51 -14.95
C MET A 1 2.83 -9.61 -14.36
N GLU A 2 4.01 -9.89 -14.92
CA GLU A 2 4.89 -10.98 -14.45
C GLU A 2 5.27 -10.85 -12.96
N GLU A 3 5.69 -9.65 -12.53
CA GLU A 3 5.97 -9.34 -11.12
C GLU A 3 4.80 -9.67 -10.17
N PHE A 4 3.57 -9.32 -10.57
CA PHE A 4 2.37 -9.61 -9.79
C PHE A 4 2.12 -11.12 -9.64
N ILE A 5 2.25 -11.86 -10.75
CA ILE A 5 2.11 -13.31 -10.74
C ILE A 5 3.23 -13.96 -9.93
N HIS A 6 4.47 -13.49 -10.08
CA HIS A 6 5.62 -13.98 -9.33
C HIS A 6 5.45 -13.75 -7.83
N TYR A 7 4.96 -12.57 -7.43
CA TYR A 7 4.68 -12.27 -6.03
C TYR A 7 3.68 -13.25 -5.44
N ILE A 8 2.53 -13.47 -6.09
CA ILE A 8 1.52 -14.42 -5.60
C ILE A 8 2.09 -15.85 -5.54
N LYS A 9 2.96 -16.25 -6.48
CA LYS A 9 3.63 -17.56 -6.49
C LYS A 9 4.49 -17.81 -5.25
N THR A 10 4.94 -16.77 -4.54
CA THR A 10 5.69 -16.94 -3.29
C THR A 10 4.81 -17.46 -2.15
N TYR A 11 3.48 -17.31 -2.27
CA TYR A 11 2.49 -17.74 -1.27
C TYR A 11 1.73 -19.01 -1.64
N CYS A 12 1.65 -19.35 -2.93
CA CYS A 12 1.01 -20.60 -3.37
C CYS A 12 1.48 -21.09 -4.75
N HIS A 13 1.16 -22.34 -5.05
CA HIS A 13 1.31 -22.88 -6.39
C HIS A 13 0.20 -22.35 -7.31
N LEU A 14 0.59 -21.71 -8.43
CA LEU A 14 -0.33 -21.26 -9.48
C LEU A 14 -0.18 -22.15 -10.71
N THR A 15 -1.26 -22.83 -11.10
CA THR A 15 -1.36 -23.53 -12.38
C THR A 15 -1.51 -22.54 -13.53
N ASP A 16 -1.29 -22.97 -14.76
CA ASP A 16 -1.43 -22.12 -15.95
C ASP A 16 -2.86 -21.55 -16.09
N GLU A 17 -3.88 -22.33 -15.73
CA GLU A 17 -5.27 -21.87 -15.70
C GLU A 17 -5.46 -20.70 -14.73
N ILE A 18 -4.94 -20.82 -13.50
CA ILE A 18 -5.07 -19.75 -12.49
C ILE A 18 -4.35 -18.48 -12.95
N ILE A 19 -3.16 -18.64 -13.55
CA ILE A 19 -2.39 -17.51 -14.08
C ILE A 19 -3.17 -16.80 -15.19
N GLU A 20 -3.78 -17.55 -16.10
CA GLU A 20 -4.56 -17.00 -17.20
C GLU A 20 -5.81 -16.26 -16.69
N ASP A 21 -6.50 -16.83 -15.71
CA ASP A 21 -7.66 -16.18 -15.10
C ASP A 21 -7.28 -14.90 -14.34
N LEU A 22 -6.16 -14.91 -13.60
CA LEU A 22 -5.61 -13.70 -12.97
C LEU A 22 -5.29 -12.62 -14.01
N LYS A 23 -4.67 -12.99 -15.13
CA LYS A 23 -4.36 -12.06 -16.23
C LYS A 23 -5.62 -11.47 -16.85
N LYS A 24 -6.65 -12.29 -17.10
CA LYS A 24 -7.94 -11.84 -17.65
C LYS A 24 -8.70 -10.92 -16.69
N ALA A 25 -8.64 -11.21 -15.39
CA ALA A 25 -9.30 -10.41 -14.38
C ALA A 25 -8.63 -9.04 -14.17
N SER A 26 -7.32 -8.97 -14.37
CA SER A 26 -6.49 -7.83 -14.03
C SER A 26 -6.26 -6.83 -15.17
N LYS A 27 -5.89 -5.61 -14.79
CA LYS A 27 -5.49 -4.53 -15.68
C LYS A 27 -4.16 -3.96 -15.22
N ILE A 28 -3.28 -3.64 -16.17
CA ILE A 28 -2.07 -2.86 -15.87
C ILE A 28 -2.42 -1.38 -16.00
N ASP A 29 -2.16 -0.62 -14.95
CA ASP A 29 -2.38 0.83 -14.93
C ASP A 29 -1.04 1.55 -14.81
N HIS A 30 -0.86 2.59 -15.65
CA HIS A 30 0.31 3.45 -15.66
C HIS A 30 -0.09 4.82 -15.15
N TYR A 31 0.57 5.27 -14.08
CA TYR A 31 0.32 6.56 -13.47
C TYR A 31 1.58 7.41 -13.47
N LYS A 32 1.44 8.68 -13.83
CA LYS A 32 2.51 9.67 -13.70
C LYS A 32 2.62 10.12 -12.25
N LYS A 33 3.82 10.54 -11.84
CA LYS A 33 4.02 11.21 -10.55
C LYS A 33 2.95 12.28 -10.29
N ASN A 34 2.51 12.38 -9.04
CA ASN A 34 1.45 13.28 -8.56
C ASN A 34 0.06 13.03 -9.18
N THR A 35 -0.23 11.79 -9.60
CA THR A 35 -1.60 11.41 -10.01
C THR A 35 -2.37 10.84 -8.82
N THR A 36 -3.56 11.38 -8.57
CA THR A 36 -4.53 10.80 -7.63
C THR A 36 -5.17 9.56 -8.25
N ILE A 37 -4.91 8.39 -7.65
CA ILE A 37 -5.45 7.08 -8.06
C ILE A 37 -6.84 6.87 -7.45
N ILE A 38 -6.99 7.23 -6.17
CA ILE A 38 -8.24 7.11 -5.43
C ILE A 38 -8.54 8.49 -4.84
N PRO A 39 -9.47 9.28 -5.43
CA PRO A 39 -9.86 10.57 -4.89
C PRO A 39 -10.74 10.44 -3.64
N LYS A 40 -10.88 11.54 -2.91
CA LYS A 40 -11.81 11.64 -1.79
C LYS A 40 -13.26 11.49 -2.26
N GLY A 41 -14.11 10.87 -1.44
CA GLY A 41 -15.56 10.82 -1.62
C GLY A 41 -16.07 9.74 -2.57
N ILE A 42 -15.18 8.94 -3.17
CA ILE A 42 -15.60 7.85 -4.07
C ILE A 42 -15.79 6.52 -3.33
N PHE A 43 -16.60 5.66 -3.92
CA PHE A 43 -16.68 4.25 -3.56
C PHE A 43 -15.60 3.50 -4.33
N CYS A 44 -14.58 3.00 -3.63
CA CYS A 44 -13.47 2.26 -4.19
C CYS A 44 -13.72 0.75 -4.07
N LYS A 45 -13.90 0.07 -5.20
CA LYS A 45 -13.99 -1.40 -5.30
C LYS A 45 -12.81 -2.02 -6.03
N GLN A 46 -11.69 -1.32 -6.11
CA GLN A 46 -10.46 -1.79 -6.75
C GLN A 46 -9.42 -2.17 -5.70
N LEU A 47 -8.82 -3.34 -5.84
CA LEU A 47 -7.59 -3.71 -5.14
C LEU A 47 -6.41 -3.54 -6.10
N TYR A 48 -5.39 -2.82 -5.65
CA TYR A 48 -4.20 -2.51 -6.44
C TYR A 48 -3.00 -3.27 -5.88
N PHE A 49 -2.13 -3.72 -6.78
CA PHE A 49 -0.80 -4.24 -6.48
C PHE A 49 0.24 -3.31 -7.10
N LEU A 50 1.17 -2.81 -6.28
CA LEU A 50 2.20 -1.87 -6.71
C LEU A 50 3.39 -2.63 -7.30
N VAL A 51 3.46 -2.70 -8.64
CA VAL A 51 4.57 -3.35 -9.37
C VAL A 51 5.83 -2.50 -9.30
N LYS A 52 5.69 -1.21 -9.57
CA LYS A 52 6.78 -0.24 -9.56
C LYS A 52 6.25 1.11 -9.12
N GLY A 53 7.09 1.88 -8.46
CA GLY A 53 6.75 3.21 -7.98
C GLY A 53 6.38 3.23 -6.51
N THR A 54 5.79 4.33 -6.07
CA THR A 54 5.43 4.60 -4.68
C THR A 54 4.09 5.32 -4.65
N VAL A 55 3.21 4.89 -3.76
CA VAL A 55 1.88 5.48 -3.56
C VAL A 55 1.76 5.94 -2.12
N ARG A 56 1.27 7.14 -1.91
CA ARG A 56 0.99 7.71 -0.59
C ARG A 56 -0.52 7.69 -0.35
N SER A 57 -0.94 7.21 0.82
CA SER A 57 -2.28 7.48 1.34
C SER A 57 -2.23 8.63 2.34
N TYR A 58 -3.22 9.52 2.26
CA TYR A 58 -3.33 10.66 3.15
C TYR A 58 -4.78 11.13 3.28
N PHE A 59 -5.04 11.93 4.32
CA PHE A 59 -6.33 12.56 4.55
C PHE A 59 -6.14 13.96 5.13
N TYR A 60 -7.22 14.74 5.20
CA TYR A 60 -7.21 16.07 5.81
C TYR A 60 -7.85 16.02 7.20
N TYR A 61 -7.18 16.60 8.19
CA TYR A 61 -7.72 16.80 9.53
C TYR A 61 -7.50 18.25 9.94
N LYS A 62 -8.60 19.00 10.16
CA LYS A 62 -8.56 20.45 10.43
C LYS A 62 -7.70 21.21 9.40
N ASP A 63 -7.98 20.97 8.13
CA ASP A 63 -7.28 21.53 6.96
C ASP A 63 -5.78 21.19 6.85
N LYS A 64 -5.25 20.38 7.78
CA LYS A 64 -3.89 19.85 7.71
C LYS A 64 -3.89 18.51 7.01
N GLU A 65 -3.00 18.39 6.02
CA GLU A 65 -2.71 17.13 5.36
C GLU A 65 -1.94 16.20 6.30
N ILE A 66 -2.44 14.96 6.45
CA ILE A 66 -1.82 13.91 7.26
C ILE A 66 -1.58 12.70 6.37
N THR A 67 -0.30 12.35 6.20
CA THR A 67 0.09 11.08 5.58
C THR A 67 -0.29 9.93 6.50
N HIS A 68 -1.11 9.02 5.99
CA HIS A 68 -1.46 7.80 6.70
C HIS A 68 -0.41 6.71 6.44
N TRP A 69 -0.09 6.45 5.18
CA TRP A 69 0.89 5.45 4.79
C TRP A 69 1.60 5.78 3.48
N ILE A 70 2.73 5.12 3.25
CA ILE A 70 3.48 5.16 1.99
C ILE A 70 3.75 3.71 1.56
N TYR A 71 3.12 3.30 0.47
CA TYR A 71 3.25 2.00 -0.14
C TYR A 71 4.41 1.98 -1.13
N THR A 72 5.25 0.96 -1.03
CA THR A 72 6.33 0.68 -2.00
C THR A 72 6.02 -0.58 -2.80
N HIS A 73 6.92 -0.93 -3.73
CA HIS A 73 6.82 -2.15 -4.54
C HIS A 73 6.43 -3.39 -3.73
N HIS A 74 5.70 -4.30 -4.38
CA HIS A 74 5.25 -5.58 -3.84
C HIS A 74 4.24 -5.49 -2.69
N HIS A 75 3.56 -4.35 -2.53
CA HIS A 75 2.42 -4.22 -1.63
C HIS A 75 1.09 -4.14 -2.37
N PHE A 76 0.08 -4.73 -1.74
CA PHE A 76 -1.31 -4.45 -2.07
C PHE A 76 -1.80 -3.21 -1.33
N PHE A 77 -2.67 -2.43 -1.99
CA PHE A 77 -3.36 -1.33 -1.34
C PHE A 77 -4.74 -1.10 -1.95
N THR A 78 -5.62 -0.54 -1.13
CA THR A 78 -6.94 -0.03 -1.51
C THR A 78 -7.39 0.91 -0.40
N ALA A 79 -8.45 1.69 -0.64
CA ALA A 79 -9.17 2.37 0.42
C ALA A 79 -10.00 1.34 1.21
N TRP A 80 -9.37 0.67 2.18
CA TRP A 80 -9.93 -0.52 2.86
C TRP A 80 -11.33 -0.31 3.43
N HIS A 81 -11.60 0.85 4.03
CA HIS A 81 -12.91 1.16 4.57
C HIS A 81 -13.99 1.17 3.47
N SER A 82 -13.66 1.77 2.33
CA SER A 82 -14.55 1.81 1.16
C SER A 82 -14.70 0.44 0.51
N TYR A 83 -13.59 -0.27 0.34
CA TYR A 83 -13.51 -1.58 -0.29
C TYR A 83 -14.35 -2.63 0.44
N ILE A 84 -14.26 -2.68 1.78
CA ILE A 84 -14.96 -3.67 2.61
C ILE A 84 -16.37 -3.21 2.98
N PHE A 85 -16.54 -2.00 3.54
CA PHE A 85 -17.83 -1.57 4.09
C PHE A 85 -18.76 -0.93 3.07
N ASN A 86 -18.32 -0.80 1.81
CA ASN A 86 -19.10 -0.20 0.74
C ASN A 86 -19.59 1.22 1.11
N GLN A 87 -18.63 2.05 1.53
CA GLN A 87 -18.85 3.46 1.89
C GLN A 87 -17.88 4.35 1.12
N SER A 88 -18.12 5.66 1.05
CA SER A 88 -17.16 6.59 0.45
C SER A 88 -15.88 6.67 1.28
N THR A 89 -14.72 6.80 0.61
CA THR A 89 -13.44 7.02 1.29
C THR A 89 -13.21 8.49 1.65
N GLU A 90 -12.69 8.75 2.84
CA GLU A 90 -12.14 10.06 3.22
C GLU A 90 -10.63 10.17 2.91
N GLU A 91 -9.99 9.04 2.65
CA GLU A 91 -8.57 8.94 2.28
C GLU A 91 -8.37 9.11 0.79
N LEU A 92 -7.27 9.78 0.43
CA LEU A 92 -6.79 9.97 -0.92
C LEU A 92 -5.54 9.13 -1.14
N TYR A 93 -5.36 8.62 -2.35
CA TYR A 93 -4.18 7.86 -2.75
C TYR A 93 -3.54 8.52 -3.96
N GLU A 94 -2.27 8.90 -3.82
CA GLU A 94 -1.52 9.62 -4.85
C GLU A 94 -0.17 8.96 -5.10
N THR A 95 0.22 8.86 -6.37
CA THR A 95 1.59 8.42 -6.73
C THR A 95 2.62 9.50 -6.39
N THR A 96 3.72 9.14 -5.71
CA THR A 96 4.82 10.09 -5.44
C THR A 96 5.96 10.01 -6.46
N GLU A 97 5.89 9.03 -7.37
CA GLU A 97 6.76 8.84 -8.53
C GLU A 97 5.99 8.11 -9.66
N ASP A 98 6.53 8.09 -10.88
CA ASP A 98 5.94 7.32 -11.98
C ASP A 98 5.76 5.85 -11.56
N SER A 99 4.51 5.38 -11.62
CA SER A 99 4.09 4.11 -11.00
C SER A 99 3.40 3.20 -12.00
N ILE A 100 3.59 1.90 -11.81
CA ILE A 100 2.94 0.82 -12.56
C ILE A 100 2.20 -0.05 -11.54
N LEU A 101 0.89 -0.19 -11.74
CA LEU A 101 0.03 -0.98 -10.87
C LEU A 101 -0.60 -2.13 -11.65
N VAL A 102 -1.01 -3.16 -10.92
CA VAL A 102 -2.01 -4.12 -11.38
C VAL A 102 -3.27 -3.92 -10.57
N SER A 103 -4.43 -3.72 -11.20
CA SER A 103 -5.71 -3.56 -10.53
C SER A 103 -6.68 -4.68 -10.87
N ILE A 104 -7.45 -5.12 -9.87
CA ILE A 104 -8.53 -6.11 -9.98
C ILE A 104 -9.70 -5.60 -9.13
N SER A 105 -10.92 -5.68 -9.66
CA SER A 105 -12.12 -5.27 -8.91
C SER A 105 -12.48 -6.31 -7.83
N TYR A 106 -13.20 -5.86 -6.82
CA TYR A 106 -13.74 -6.71 -5.76
C TYR A 106 -14.52 -7.90 -6.35
N GLU A 107 -15.43 -7.64 -7.27
CA GLU A 107 -16.30 -8.66 -7.89
C GLU A 107 -15.48 -9.69 -8.68
N LYS A 108 -14.41 -9.25 -9.35
CA LYS A 108 -13.51 -10.17 -10.06
C LYS A 108 -12.69 -11.02 -9.09
N TRP A 109 -12.25 -10.47 -7.96
CA TRP A 109 -11.61 -11.24 -6.90
C TRP A 109 -12.57 -12.30 -6.33
N GLU A 110 -13.82 -11.95 -6.05
CA GLU A 110 -14.82 -12.91 -5.56
C GLU A 110 -15.04 -14.08 -6.54
N VAL A 111 -15.09 -13.79 -7.84
CA VAL A 111 -15.16 -14.83 -8.89
C VAL A 111 -13.89 -15.71 -8.88
N LEU A 112 -12.72 -15.09 -8.77
CA LEU A 112 -11.44 -15.81 -8.71
C LEU A 112 -11.34 -16.71 -7.48
N TYR A 113 -11.74 -16.23 -6.30
CA TYR A 113 -11.72 -17.02 -5.06
C TYR A 113 -12.68 -18.20 -5.12
N LYS A 114 -13.88 -17.99 -5.66
CA LYS A 114 -14.87 -19.05 -5.84
C LYS A 114 -14.37 -20.13 -6.80
N LYS A 115 -13.69 -19.75 -7.88
CA LYS A 115 -13.15 -20.70 -8.87
C LYS A 115 -11.87 -21.39 -8.36
N HIS A 116 -11.00 -20.62 -7.69
CA HIS A 116 -9.66 -21.03 -7.28
C HIS A 116 -9.42 -20.73 -5.79
N PRO A 117 -9.90 -21.59 -4.86
CA PRO A 117 -9.80 -21.35 -3.41
C PRO A 117 -8.35 -21.17 -2.89
N ILE A 118 -7.36 -21.65 -3.64
CA ILE A 118 -5.95 -21.43 -3.31
C ILE A 118 -5.58 -19.94 -3.29
N LEU A 119 -6.22 -19.12 -4.13
CA LEU A 119 -6.00 -17.66 -4.15
C LEU A 119 -6.50 -16.99 -2.87
N GLU A 120 -7.64 -17.45 -2.34
CA GLU A 120 -8.17 -16.95 -1.07
C GLU A 120 -7.20 -17.24 0.09
N ARG A 121 -6.64 -18.46 0.13
CA ARG A 121 -5.62 -18.83 1.11
C ARG A 121 -4.38 -17.92 0.99
N SER A 122 -3.89 -17.66 -0.22
CA SER A 122 -2.73 -16.80 -0.45
C SER A 122 -2.99 -15.36 -0.02
N MET A 123 -4.12 -14.78 -0.44
CA MET A 123 -4.48 -13.41 -0.10
C MET A 123 -4.71 -13.25 1.41
N ARG A 124 -5.25 -14.27 2.08
CA ARG A 124 -5.30 -14.32 3.55
C ARG A 124 -3.90 -14.27 4.17
N MET A 125 -2.96 -15.08 3.69
CA MET A 125 -1.58 -15.10 4.21
C MET A 125 -0.87 -13.76 4.02
N ILE A 126 -1.00 -13.15 2.83
CA ILE A 126 -0.47 -11.82 2.53
C ILE A 126 -1.06 -10.78 3.51
N SER A 127 -2.40 -10.75 3.63
CA SER A 127 -3.09 -9.80 4.51
C SER A 127 -2.71 -9.97 5.98
N GLN A 128 -2.46 -11.20 6.45
CA GLN A 128 -2.01 -11.47 7.81
C GLN A 128 -0.61 -10.94 8.08
N GLN A 129 0.31 -11.06 7.11
CA GLN A 129 1.66 -10.50 7.22
C GLN A 129 1.63 -8.97 7.25
N ASP A 130 0.87 -8.35 6.34
CA ASP A 130 0.68 -6.90 6.34
C ASP A 130 0.05 -6.42 7.65
N LEU A 131 -0.97 -7.11 8.15
CA LEU A 131 -1.62 -6.78 9.42
C LEU A 131 -0.66 -6.88 10.61
N ALA A 132 0.16 -7.94 10.67
CA ALA A 132 1.14 -8.10 11.75
C ALA A 132 2.22 -7.00 11.73
N MET A 133 2.67 -6.61 10.54
CA MET A 133 3.62 -5.50 10.37
C MET A 133 3.01 -4.16 10.78
N LEU A 134 1.77 -3.87 10.34
CA LEU A 134 1.05 -2.66 10.73
C LEU A 134 0.79 -2.61 12.25
N ASP A 135 0.38 -3.74 12.86
CA ASP A 135 0.19 -3.84 14.31
C ASP A 135 1.48 -3.51 15.08
N HIS A 136 2.62 -4.10 14.68
CA HIS A 136 3.91 -3.80 15.29
C HIS A 136 4.30 -2.33 15.12
N PHE A 137 4.14 -1.80 13.90
CA PHE A 137 4.46 -0.41 13.59
C PHE A 137 3.61 0.57 14.41
N TYR A 138 2.29 0.39 14.46
CA TYR A 138 1.39 1.29 15.20
C TYR A 138 1.45 1.12 16.72
N LYS A 139 1.76 -0.08 17.24
CA LYS A 139 2.11 -0.21 18.67
C LYS A 139 3.27 0.70 19.02
N GLY A 140 4.28 0.74 18.16
CA GLY A 140 5.42 1.63 18.30
C GLY A 140 5.03 3.12 18.37
N TYR A 141 3.89 3.55 17.82
CA TYR A 141 3.49 4.96 17.87
C TYR A 141 3.27 5.47 19.28
N TYR A 142 2.84 4.60 20.20
CA TYR A 142 2.47 4.96 21.56
C TYR A 142 3.67 5.15 22.48
N PHE A 143 4.78 4.45 22.23
CA PHE A 143 5.89 4.40 23.19
C PHE A 143 7.29 4.60 22.59
N LEU A 144 7.46 4.48 21.26
CA LEU A 144 8.76 4.71 20.63
C LEU A 144 9.04 6.20 20.48
N SER A 145 10.31 6.57 20.66
CA SER A 145 10.83 7.89 20.31
C SER A 145 10.82 8.11 18.79
N ALA A 146 10.95 9.37 18.37
CA ALA A 146 11.04 9.73 16.96
C ALA A 146 12.17 8.99 16.20
N LYS A 147 13.31 8.72 16.87
CA LYS A 147 14.43 7.98 16.29
C LYS A 147 14.09 6.51 16.10
N GLU A 148 13.51 5.88 17.11
CA GLU A 148 13.12 4.48 17.05
C GLU A 148 12.02 4.24 16.02
N LYS A 149 11.02 5.13 15.90
CA LYS A 149 10.02 5.07 14.82
C LYS A 149 10.66 5.14 13.44
N TYR A 150 11.65 6.02 13.27
CA TYR A 150 12.40 6.13 12.02
C TYR A 150 13.22 4.87 11.72
N ASP A 151 13.88 4.30 12.71
CA ASP A 151 14.66 3.07 12.54
C ASP A 151 13.76 1.87 12.22
N LEU A 152 12.61 1.78 12.88
CA LEU A 152 11.59 0.78 12.59
C LEU A 152 11.07 0.91 11.16
N LEU A 153 10.85 2.14 10.70
CA LEU A 153 10.46 2.40 9.32
C LEU A 153 11.53 1.91 8.33
N LEU A 154 12.81 2.20 8.58
CA LEU A 154 13.91 1.74 7.72
C LEU A 154 14.12 0.23 7.76
N HIS A 155 13.76 -0.44 8.86
CA HIS A 155 13.80 -1.90 8.94
C HIS A 155 12.83 -2.55 7.95
N TYR A 156 11.60 -2.05 7.87
CA TYR A 156 10.60 -2.56 6.92
C TYR A 156 10.75 -1.99 5.50
N TYR A 157 11.22 -0.74 5.38
CA TYR A 157 11.34 -0.04 4.11
C TYR A 157 12.69 0.69 3.99
N PRO A 158 13.79 -0.04 3.74
CA PRO A 158 15.14 0.53 3.70
C PRO A 158 15.30 1.71 2.74
N ASP A 159 14.61 1.66 1.60
CA ASP A 159 14.76 2.62 0.52
C ASP A 159 13.74 3.78 0.58
N ILE A 160 12.85 3.81 1.57
CA ILE A 160 11.74 4.79 1.59
C ILE A 160 12.21 6.24 1.56
N THR A 161 13.37 6.52 2.16
CA THR A 161 13.96 7.87 2.23
C THR A 161 14.49 8.37 0.89
N GLN A 162 14.69 7.48 -0.08
CA GLN A 162 15.07 7.82 -1.45
C GLN A 162 13.86 8.04 -2.36
N ARG A 163 12.69 7.53 -1.95
CA ARG A 163 11.49 7.41 -2.80
C ARG A 163 10.36 8.35 -2.40
N ALA A 164 10.29 8.73 -1.12
CA ALA A 164 9.25 9.59 -0.59
C ALA A 164 9.79 10.94 -0.11
N ASN A 165 8.95 11.97 -0.22
CA ASN A 165 9.24 13.29 0.30
C ASN A 165 9.44 13.23 1.83
N LEU A 166 10.47 13.91 2.33
CA LEU A 166 10.80 13.96 3.75
C LEU A 166 9.63 14.44 4.62
N GLY A 167 8.84 15.40 4.14
CA GLY A 167 7.64 15.89 4.81
C GLY A 167 6.54 14.83 4.91
N HIS A 168 6.37 13.99 3.87
CA HIS A 168 5.42 12.87 3.92
C HIS A 168 5.86 11.83 4.94
N ILE A 169 7.15 11.49 4.97
CA ILE A 169 7.71 10.56 5.96
C ILE A 169 7.57 11.12 7.38
N ALA A 170 7.89 12.40 7.59
CA ALA A 170 7.73 13.06 8.89
C ALA A 170 6.27 13.06 9.36
N SER A 171 5.35 13.38 8.44
CA SER A 171 3.92 13.36 8.70
C SER A 171 3.42 11.95 9.05
N MET A 172 3.87 10.92 8.33
CA MET A 172 3.54 9.52 8.62
C MET A 172 3.99 9.16 10.03
N LEU A 173 5.26 9.44 10.38
CA LEU A 173 5.85 9.15 11.70
C LEU A 173 5.29 10.00 12.86
N GLY A 174 4.45 11.00 12.56
CA GLY A 174 3.88 11.90 13.56
C GLY A 174 4.90 12.87 14.17
N VAL A 175 5.91 13.29 13.42
CA VAL A 175 6.97 14.23 13.86
C VAL A 175 7.10 15.43 12.93
N SER A 176 7.77 16.50 13.37
CA SER A 176 8.07 17.62 12.48
C SER A 176 9.13 17.24 11.44
N GLN A 177 9.09 17.88 10.28
CA GLN A 177 10.10 17.68 9.24
C GLN A 177 11.50 18.09 9.73
N GLU A 178 11.65 19.13 10.56
CA GLU A 178 12.95 19.48 11.14
C GLU A 178 13.44 18.39 12.11
N THR A 179 12.53 17.82 12.90
CA THR A 179 12.86 16.73 13.83
C THR A 179 13.42 15.53 13.07
N LEU A 180 12.75 15.11 11.98
CA LEU A 180 13.22 14.03 11.13
C LEU A 180 14.53 14.38 10.43
N SER A 181 14.70 15.61 9.95
CA SER A 181 15.95 16.08 9.35
C SER A 181 17.13 15.97 10.32
N ARG A 182 16.93 16.39 11.58
CA ARG A 182 17.95 16.29 12.63
C ARG A 182 18.29 14.84 12.97
N ILE A 183 17.30 13.94 12.97
CA ILE A 183 17.53 12.50 13.18
C ILE A 183 18.43 11.92 12.09
N ARG A 184 18.20 12.30 10.83
CA ARG A 184 18.98 11.82 9.68
C ARG A 184 20.42 12.35 9.66
N GLY A 185 20.63 13.58 10.15
CA GLY A 185 21.93 14.24 10.18
C GLY A 185 22.87 13.75 11.29
N LYS A 186 22.34 13.09 12.34
CA LYS A 186 23.12 12.54 13.46
C LYS A 186 23.66 11.13 13.15
N LYS A 187 24.31 10.96 12.00
CA LYS A 187 25.13 9.76 11.73
C LYS A 187 26.48 9.87 12.41
#